data_AF-A0A351C9A5-F1
#
_entry.id   AF-A0A351C9A5-F1
#
_cell.length_a   1.000
_cell.length_b   1.000
_cell.length_c   1.000
_cell.angle_alpha   90.00
_cell.angle_beta   90.00
_cell.angle_gamma   90.00
#
_symmetry.space_group_name_H-M   'P 1'
#
loop_
_entity.id
_entity.type
_entity.pdbx_description
1 polymer ?
#
loop_
_entity_poly.entity_id
_entity_poly.type
_entity_poly.pdbx_seq_one_letter_code
_entity_poly.pdbx_strand_id
1 'polypeptide(L)'
;MPGVNVILTNAEGELFGAAADTDGFYVISRVPGGSYQLKASFIGFKDFEQAVVMVAGEIQSLNIELVVDDTTLGELVVEGARETAGVANITAGLQTIRPADISLVPSPDISADLVNYLTALPGVVSQGDRGGQLFIRGGEPTQNMVLLDGMQIFQPFHIVGFFSAFPSDIINTADVYAGGYGSKFGGRLSSVIDITARTGNKRRFVGAATLAPF
;
A
#
# COMPACT_ATOMS: atom_id res chain seq x y z
N MET A 1 -1.35 -1.39 -14.47
CA MET A 1 -1.53 -0.58 -13.25
C MET A 1 -3.01 -0.35 -13.06
N PRO A 2 -3.52 -0.33 -11.83
CA PRO A 2 -4.93 -0.17 -11.58
C PRO A 2 -5.45 1.25 -11.84
N GLY A 3 -6.65 1.35 -12.41
CA GLY A 3 -7.34 2.62 -12.61
C GLY A 3 -6.82 3.49 -13.78
N VAL A 4 -5.90 2.97 -14.61
CA VAL A 4 -5.48 3.65 -15.84
C VAL A 4 -6.67 3.80 -16.78
N ASN A 5 -6.89 5.00 -17.30
CA ASN A 5 -7.94 5.24 -18.28
C ASN A 5 -7.38 5.03 -19.68
N VAL A 6 -7.98 4.13 -20.45
CA VAL A 6 -7.57 3.81 -21.83
C VAL A 6 -8.70 4.19 -22.78
N ILE A 7 -8.41 5.08 -23.74
CA ILE A 7 -9.38 5.64 -24.68
C ILE A 7 -8.86 5.45 -26.10
N LEU A 8 -9.76 5.10 -27.02
CA LEU A 8 -9.59 5.09 -28.47
C LEU A 8 -10.48 6.19 -29.06
N THR A 9 -9.92 7.01 -29.93
CA THR A 9 -10.64 8.07 -30.65
C THR A 9 -10.47 7.89 -32.16
N ASN A 10 -11.55 7.83 -32.93
CA ASN A 10 -11.48 7.84 -34.40
C ASN A 10 -11.47 9.27 -34.96
N ALA A 11 -11.28 9.39 -36.27
CA ALA A 11 -11.29 10.67 -36.98
C ALA A 11 -12.66 11.37 -36.93
N GLU A 12 -13.76 10.63 -36.76
CA GLU A 12 -15.11 11.17 -36.58
C GLU A 12 -15.40 11.68 -35.14
N GLY A 13 -14.50 11.43 -34.18
CA GLY A 13 -14.64 11.85 -32.79
C GLY A 13 -15.43 10.90 -31.88
N GLU A 14 -15.76 9.71 -32.34
CA GLU A 14 -16.30 8.63 -31.51
C GLU A 14 -15.22 8.11 -30.54
N LEU A 15 -15.66 7.83 -29.31
CA LEU A 15 -14.80 7.44 -28.20
C LEU A 15 -15.17 6.05 -27.70
N PHE A 16 -14.18 5.17 -27.64
CA PHE A 16 -14.28 3.86 -27.00
C PHE A 16 -13.25 3.79 -25.88
N GLY A 17 -13.65 3.42 -24.66
CA GLY A 17 -12.69 3.40 -23.56
C GLY A 17 -13.05 2.41 -22.47
N ALA A 18 -12.04 2.07 -21.68
CA ALA A 18 -12.16 1.24 -20.50
C ALA A 18 -11.14 1.68 -19.45
N ALA A 19 -11.49 1.52 -18.18
CA ALA A 19 -10.54 1.64 -17.08
C ALA A 19 -9.88 0.28 -16.83
N ALA A 20 -8.59 0.30 -16.49
CA ALA A 20 -7.87 -0.89 -16.09
C ALA A 20 -8.31 -1.35 -14.68
N ASP A 21 -8.49 -2.65 -14.51
CA ASP A 21 -8.85 -3.28 -13.23
C ASP A 21 -7.70 -3.25 -12.21
N THR A 22 -7.90 -3.84 -11.02
CA THR A 22 -6.91 -3.89 -9.94
C THR A 22 -5.57 -4.49 -10.34
N ASP A 23 -5.56 -5.39 -11.32
CA ASP A 23 -4.38 -6.08 -11.83
C ASP A 23 -3.77 -5.38 -13.06
N GLY A 24 -4.44 -4.36 -13.58
CA GLY A 24 -4.01 -3.56 -14.71
C GLY A 24 -4.46 -4.09 -16.07
N PHE A 25 -5.42 -5.01 -16.12
CA PHE A 25 -6.03 -5.47 -17.36
C PHE A 25 -7.17 -4.54 -17.77
N TYR A 26 -7.30 -4.32 -19.07
CA TYR A 26 -8.39 -3.55 -19.65
C TYR A 26 -8.92 -4.27 -20.89
N VAL A 27 -10.23 -4.13 -21.15
CA VAL A 27 -10.87 -4.70 -22.33
C VAL A 27 -11.81 -3.66 -22.91
N ILE A 28 -11.57 -3.27 -24.16
CA ILE A 28 -12.48 -2.42 -24.94
C ILE A 28 -13.17 -3.31 -25.97
N SER A 29 -14.48 -3.50 -25.81
CA SER A 29 -15.26 -4.39 -26.68
C SER A 29 -16.05 -3.61 -27.72
N ARG A 30 -16.40 -4.28 -28.82
CA ARG A 30 -17.22 -3.73 -29.92
C ARG A 30 -16.63 -2.49 -30.60
N VAL A 31 -15.30 -2.43 -30.72
CA VAL A 31 -14.62 -1.40 -31.51
C VAL A 31 -14.78 -1.74 -33.00
N PRO A 32 -15.39 -0.87 -33.82
CA PRO A 32 -15.46 -1.06 -35.27
C PRO A 32 -14.07 -1.15 -35.92
N GLY A 33 -14.00 -1.71 -37.13
CA GLY A 33 -12.77 -1.67 -37.90
C GLY A 33 -12.47 -0.24 -38.35
N GLY A 34 -11.23 0.22 -38.20
CA GLY A 34 -10.85 1.61 -38.48
C GLY A 34 -9.50 2.00 -37.90
N SER A 35 -9.10 3.24 -38.16
CA SER A 35 -7.89 3.84 -37.55
C SER A 35 -8.28 4.66 -36.33
N TYR A 36 -7.58 4.43 -35.22
CA TYR A 36 -7.85 5.06 -33.93
C TYR A 36 -6.56 5.63 -33.34
N GLN A 37 -6.69 6.74 -32.62
CA GLN A 37 -5.68 7.21 -31.69
C GLN A 37 -5.99 6.61 -30.32
N LEU A 38 -5.08 5.77 -29.84
CA LEU A 38 -5.10 5.26 -28.48
C LEU A 38 -4.42 6.28 -27.57
N LYS A 39 -5.11 6.65 -26.49
CA LYS A 39 -4.59 7.45 -25.40
C LYS A 39 -4.75 6.71 -24.08
N ALA A 40 -3.67 6.58 -23.31
CA ALA A 40 -3.72 6.08 -21.94
C ALA A 40 -3.19 7.14 -20.99
N SER A 41 -3.96 7.42 -19.93
CA SER A 41 -3.62 8.44 -18.94
C SER A 41 -3.85 7.96 -17.51
N PHE A 42 -2.99 8.44 -16.62
CA PHE A 42 -3.08 8.22 -15.19
C PHE A 42 -2.40 9.37 -14.43
N ILE A 43 -2.94 9.75 -13.28
CA ILE A 43 -2.41 10.87 -12.49
C ILE A 43 -0.97 10.56 -12.09
N GLY A 44 -0.05 11.50 -12.35
CA GLY A 44 1.38 11.37 -12.06
C GLY A 44 2.21 10.69 -13.16
N PHE A 45 1.61 10.42 -14.32
CA PHE A 45 2.29 9.82 -15.47
C PHE A 45 2.08 10.66 -16.72
N LYS A 46 3.02 10.56 -17.67
CA LYS A 46 2.87 11.16 -18.99
C LYS A 46 1.81 10.41 -19.79
N ASP A 47 0.97 11.17 -20.48
CA ASP A 47 0.00 10.61 -21.42
C ASP A 47 0.73 9.78 -22.48
N PHE A 48 0.28 8.54 -22.67
CA PHE A 48 0.77 7.67 -23.74
C PHE A 48 -0.18 7.77 -24.92
N GLU A 49 0.38 8.03 -26.11
CA GLU A 49 -0.39 8.15 -27.35
C GLU A 49 0.20 7.24 -28.44
N GLN A 50 -0.63 6.45 -29.10
CA GLN A 50 -0.23 5.57 -30.20
C GLN A 50 -1.34 5.43 -31.24
N ALA A 51 -0.98 5.49 -32.53
CA ALA A 51 -1.91 5.15 -33.61
C ALA A 51 -2.11 3.64 -33.70
N VAL A 52 -3.36 3.20 -33.77
CA VAL A 52 -3.73 1.77 -33.83
C VAL A 52 -4.74 1.57 -34.94
N VAL A 53 -4.56 0.52 -35.74
CA VAL A 53 -5.50 0.13 -36.79
C VAL A 53 -6.21 -1.15 -36.34
N MET A 54 -7.52 -1.07 -36.18
CA MET A 54 -8.36 -2.18 -35.77
C MET A 54 -8.97 -2.86 -37.00
N VAL A 55 -8.85 -4.19 -37.08
CA VAL A 55 -9.53 -5.00 -38.09
C VAL A 55 -10.80 -5.58 -37.46
N ALA A 56 -11.93 -5.44 -38.15
CA ALA A 56 -13.22 -5.91 -37.64
C ALA A 56 -13.20 -7.43 -37.41
N GLY A 57 -13.48 -7.85 -36.18
CA GLY A 57 -13.51 -9.26 -35.78
C GLY A 57 -12.18 -9.82 -35.25
N GLU A 58 -11.10 -9.05 -35.26
CA GLU A 58 -9.82 -9.44 -34.66
C GLU A 58 -9.66 -8.94 -33.23
N ILE A 59 -8.94 -9.71 -32.42
CA ILE A 59 -8.54 -9.31 -31.06
C ILE A 59 -7.10 -8.83 -31.15
N GLN A 60 -6.88 -7.56 -30.82
CA GLN A 60 -5.54 -6.99 -30.72
C GLN A 60 -5.16 -6.84 -29.24
N SER A 61 -4.01 -7.40 -28.87
CA SER A 61 -3.44 -7.25 -27.53
C SER A 61 -2.34 -6.19 -27.57
N LEU A 62 -2.49 -5.14 -26.79
CA LEU A 62 -1.50 -4.09 -26.66
C LEU A 62 -1.08 -3.96 -25.19
N ASN A 63 0.24 -3.92 -24.95
CA ASN A 63 0.77 -3.67 -23.62
C ASN A 63 1.24 -2.21 -23.55
N ILE A 64 0.60 -1.43 -22.70
CA ILE A 64 0.89 -0.01 -22.52
C ILE A 64 1.77 0.18 -21.27
N GLU A 65 2.86 0.92 -21.41
CA GLU A 65 3.73 1.31 -20.31
C GLU A 65 3.75 2.82 -20.18
N LEU A 66 3.16 3.31 -19.08
CA LEU A 66 3.18 4.72 -18.74
C LEU A 66 4.52 5.07 -18.06
N VAL A 67 5.08 6.21 -18.46
CA VAL A 67 6.30 6.77 -17.88
C VAL A 67 5.90 7.81 -16.84
N VAL A 68 6.53 7.79 -15.66
CA VAL A 68 6.29 8.78 -14.60
C VAL A 68 6.55 10.18 -15.17
N ASP A 69 5.67 11.12 -14.85
CA ASP A 69 5.88 12.50 -15.24
C ASP A 69 6.88 13.15 -14.28
N ASP A 70 8.16 13.14 -14.68
CA ASP A 70 9.26 13.81 -13.98
C ASP A 70 9.21 15.35 -14.08
N THR A 71 8.06 15.93 -14.43
CA THR A 71 7.86 17.36 -14.28
C THR A 71 8.01 17.68 -12.79
N THR A 72 9.21 18.13 -12.43
CA THR A 72 9.58 18.61 -11.10
C THR A 72 8.45 19.47 -10.58
N LEU A 73 7.68 18.91 -9.64
CA LEU A 73 6.81 19.69 -8.78
C LEU A 73 7.71 20.76 -8.17
N GLY A 74 7.57 22.00 -8.66
CA GLY A 74 8.24 23.15 -8.08
C GLY A 74 7.96 23.13 -6.59
N GLU A 75 9.05 23.10 -5.82
CA GLU A 75 9.11 23.22 -4.36
C GLU A 75 7.75 23.04 -3.68
N LEU A 76 7.42 21.81 -3.30
CA LEU A 76 6.34 21.57 -2.35
C LEU A 76 6.83 22.14 -1.01
N VAL A 77 6.54 23.42 -0.77
CA VAL A 77 6.54 23.97 0.58
C VAL A 77 5.53 23.13 1.35
N VAL A 78 6.02 22.24 2.20
CA VAL A 78 5.20 21.51 3.15
C VAL A 78 4.76 22.51 4.22
N GLU A 79 3.83 23.40 3.86
CA GLU A 79 2.96 24.01 4.85
C GLU A 79 2.09 22.88 5.38
N GLY A 80 2.35 22.48 6.62
CA GLY A 80 1.75 21.31 7.25
C GLY A 80 0.28 21.18 6.88
N ALA A 81 -0.02 20.12 6.12
CA ALA A 81 -1.38 19.72 5.82
C ALA A 81 -2.04 19.33 7.15
N ARG A 82 -2.57 20.34 7.83
CA ARG A 82 -3.59 20.17 8.84
C ARG A 82 -4.72 19.47 8.11
N GLU A 83 -4.92 18.21 8.44
CA GLU A 83 -5.89 17.30 7.86
C GLU A 83 -7.17 18.03 7.44
N THR A 84 -7.28 18.32 6.15
CA THR A 84 -8.55 18.58 5.47
C THR A 84 -9.04 17.28 4.83
N ALA A 85 -8.80 16.14 5.50
CA ALA A 85 -9.75 15.05 5.38
C ALA A 85 -11.05 15.59 5.99
N GLY A 86 -12.07 15.77 5.15
CA GLY A 86 -13.40 16.09 5.64
C GLY A 86 -13.75 15.19 6.82
N VAL A 87 -14.48 15.76 7.78
CA VAL A 87 -14.92 15.22 9.09
C VAL A 87 -15.60 13.82 9.02
N ALA A 88 -15.63 13.17 7.87
CA ALA A 88 -16.33 11.92 7.58
C ALA A 88 -15.57 10.64 7.97
N ASN A 89 -14.24 10.60 8.10
CA ASN A 89 -13.50 9.33 8.26
C ASN A 89 -12.36 9.33 9.30
N ILE A 90 -12.47 10.10 10.38
CA ILE A 90 -11.57 9.91 11.53
C ILE A 90 -12.01 8.63 12.24
N THR A 91 -11.36 7.50 11.93
CA THR A 91 -11.54 6.27 12.71
C THR A 91 -10.83 6.48 14.05
N ALA A 92 -11.60 6.68 15.11
CA ALA A 92 -11.04 6.92 16.44
C ALA A 92 -10.12 5.75 16.85
N GLY A 93 -8.86 6.08 17.15
CA GLY A 93 -7.86 5.09 17.57
C GLY A 93 -7.12 4.39 16.43
N LEU A 94 -7.30 4.81 15.17
CA LEU A 94 -6.43 4.40 14.05
C LEU A 94 -5.15 5.24 14.04
N GLN A 95 -4.02 4.56 13.94
CA GLN A 95 -2.72 5.14 13.63
C GLN A 95 -2.10 4.39 12.46
N THR A 96 -1.82 5.11 11.37
CA THR A 96 -1.08 4.56 10.22
C THR A 96 0.41 4.78 10.42
N ILE A 97 1.17 3.69 10.39
CA ILE A 97 2.62 3.68 10.55
C ILE A 97 3.25 3.36 9.19
N ARG A 98 4.21 4.17 8.77
CA ARG A 98 4.99 3.99 7.54
C ARG A 98 6.41 3.56 7.88
N PRO A 99 7.15 2.94 6.93
CA PRO A 99 8.54 2.55 7.15
C PRO A 99 9.45 3.69 7.64
N ALA A 100 9.20 4.92 7.18
CA ALA A 100 9.90 6.10 7.63
C ALA A 100 9.68 6.40 9.12
N ASP A 101 8.47 6.15 9.64
CA ASP A 101 8.15 6.34 11.05
C ASP A 101 8.87 5.31 11.93
N ILE A 102 8.88 4.04 11.48
CA ILE A 102 9.58 2.94 12.18
C ILE A 102 11.07 3.27 12.31
N SER A 103 11.66 3.86 11.27
CA SER A 103 13.07 4.23 11.23
C SER A 103 13.45 5.38 12.19
N LEU A 104 12.48 6.11 12.74
CA LEU A 104 12.73 7.18 13.72
C LEU A 104 12.98 6.64 15.14
N VAL A 105 12.55 5.42 15.42
CA VAL A 105 12.71 4.80 16.74
C VAL A 105 14.01 3.99 16.75
N PRO A 106 14.96 4.31 17.66
CA PRO A 106 16.18 3.52 17.80
C PRO A 106 15.86 2.07 18.14
N SER A 107 16.41 1.15 17.37
CA SER A 107 16.34 -0.29 17.59
C SER A 107 17.68 -0.78 18.15
N PRO A 108 17.70 -1.83 19.00
CA PRO A 108 18.95 -2.49 19.41
C PRO A 108 19.73 -3.06 18.22
N ASP A 109 19.02 -3.38 17.14
CA ASP A 109 19.59 -3.83 15.88
C ASP A 109 19.70 -2.70 14.84
N ILE A 110 20.55 -2.89 13.84
CA ILE A 110 20.78 -1.99 12.69
C ILE A 110 19.50 -1.89 11.83
N SER A 111 18.62 -2.89 11.90
CA SER A 111 17.32 -2.85 11.22
C SER A 111 16.24 -2.21 12.10
N ALA A 112 15.48 -1.30 11.51
CA ALA A 112 14.30 -0.72 12.16
C ALA A 112 13.21 -1.80 12.30
N ASP A 113 12.57 -1.87 13.46
CA ASP A 113 11.61 -2.93 13.77
C ASP A 113 10.26 -2.35 14.19
N LEU A 114 9.17 -2.88 13.61
CA LEU A 114 7.82 -2.47 13.93
C LEU A 114 7.48 -2.65 15.41
N VAL A 115 7.96 -3.69 16.09
CA VAL A 115 7.65 -3.94 17.50
C VAL A 115 8.23 -2.85 18.38
N ASN A 116 9.46 -2.40 18.08
CA ASN A 116 10.13 -1.33 18.82
C ASN A 116 9.35 -0.02 18.67
N TYR A 117 8.90 0.28 17.46
CA TYR A 117 8.01 1.42 17.23
C TYR A 117 6.70 1.29 18.00
N LEU A 118 6.02 0.14 17.94
CA LEU A 118 4.76 -0.10 18.65
C LEU A 118 4.91 0.06 20.15
N THR A 119 6.02 -0.41 20.74
CA THR A 119 6.28 -0.26 22.18
C THR A 119 6.55 1.17 22.62
N ALA A 120 6.91 2.06 21.68
CA ALA A 120 7.05 3.48 21.95
C ALA A 120 5.70 4.24 21.91
N LEU A 121 4.62 3.60 21.45
CA LEU A 121 3.32 4.24 21.34
C LEU A 121 2.60 4.35 22.69
N PRO A 122 1.88 5.45 22.94
CA PRO A 122 1.09 5.60 24.16
C PRO A 122 -0.03 4.55 24.22
N GLY A 123 -0.19 3.92 25.39
CA GLY A 123 -1.20 2.89 25.61
C GLY A 123 -0.80 1.51 25.10
N VAL A 124 0.42 1.34 24.60
CA VAL A 124 1.05 0.04 24.37
C VAL A 124 2.01 -0.24 25.53
N VAL A 125 1.81 -1.38 26.19
CA VAL A 125 2.71 -1.87 27.23
C VAL A 125 3.26 -3.21 26.77
N SER A 126 4.56 -3.42 26.89
CA SER A 126 5.16 -4.74 26.76
C SER A 126 5.59 -5.19 28.15
N GLN A 127 5.12 -6.36 28.61
CA GLN A 127 5.55 -6.93 29.90
C GLN A 127 6.56 -8.06 29.72
N GLY A 128 7.46 -8.17 30.70
CA GLY A 128 8.43 -9.25 30.86
C GLY A 128 9.81 -8.94 30.30
N ASP A 129 10.84 -9.50 30.94
CA ASP A 129 12.27 -9.39 30.58
C ASP A 129 12.61 -10.01 29.20
N ARG A 130 11.58 -10.43 28.46
CA ARG A 130 11.64 -11.35 27.33
C ARG A 130 10.92 -10.83 26.07
N GLY A 131 10.18 -9.71 26.13
CA GLY A 131 9.58 -9.04 24.96
C GLY A 131 8.33 -9.72 24.37
N GLY A 132 7.71 -9.10 23.34
CA GLY A 132 6.80 -9.78 22.38
C GLY A 132 5.33 -9.90 22.72
N GLN A 133 4.94 -9.54 23.95
CA GLN A 133 3.57 -9.52 24.38
C GLN A 133 3.09 -8.07 24.47
N LEU A 134 2.37 -7.63 23.45
CA LEU A 134 1.80 -6.29 23.43
C LEU A 134 0.48 -6.26 24.19
N PHE A 135 0.38 -5.41 25.20
CA PHE A 135 -0.84 -5.08 25.92
C PHE A 135 -1.29 -3.72 25.44
N ILE A 136 -2.36 -3.68 24.65
CA ILE A 136 -2.83 -2.45 24.01
C ILE A 136 -4.12 -2.00 24.68
N ARG A 137 -4.10 -0.79 25.25
CA ARG A 137 -5.21 -0.23 26.06
C ARG A 137 -5.72 -1.17 27.15
N GLY A 138 -4.81 -1.91 27.79
CA GLY A 138 -5.12 -2.84 28.87
C GLY A 138 -5.65 -4.21 28.43
N GLY A 139 -5.71 -4.48 27.12
CA GLY A 139 -6.05 -5.80 26.60
C GLY A 139 -4.90 -6.80 26.71
N GLU A 140 -5.25 -8.07 26.84
CA GLU A 140 -4.31 -9.18 26.82
C GLU A 140 -3.67 -9.34 25.43
N PRO A 141 -2.44 -9.86 25.30
CA PRO A 141 -1.81 -10.11 23.99
C PRO A 141 -2.65 -11.00 23.08
N THR A 142 -3.41 -11.94 23.67
CA THR A 142 -4.34 -12.82 22.97
C THR A 142 -5.57 -12.09 22.41
N GLN A 143 -5.81 -10.84 22.80
CA GLN A 143 -6.92 -10.02 22.34
C GLN A 143 -6.52 -9.07 21.21
N ASN A 144 -5.24 -9.04 20.82
CA ASN A 144 -4.79 -8.38 19.62
C ASN A 144 -4.95 -9.30 18.41
N MET A 145 -5.22 -8.74 17.25
CA MET A 145 -5.11 -9.42 15.96
C MET A 145 -4.03 -8.73 15.14
N VAL A 146 -3.12 -9.52 14.59
CA VAL A 146 -2.13 -9.05 13.63
C VAL A 146 -2.45 -9.69 12.29
N LEU A 147 -2.50 -8.88 11.25
CA LEU A 147 -2.74 -9.30 9.87
C LEU A 147 -1.54 -8.90 9.02
N LEU A 148 -1.20 -9.75 8.05
CA LEU A 148 -0.30 -9.43 6.95
C LEU A 148 -1.06 -9.70 5.65
N ASP A 149 -1.28 -8.66 4.85
CA ASP A 149 -2.08 -8.72 3.61
C ASP A 149 -3.44 -9.43 3.82
N GLY A 150 -4.08 -9.14 4.96
CA GLY A 150 -5.35 -9.73 5.37
C GLY A 150 -5.26 -11.14 6.00
N MET A 151 -4.10 -11.78 6.00
CA MET A 151 -3.89 -13.08 6.65
C MET A 151 -3.53 -12.93 8.12
N GLN A 152 -4.24 -13.63 9.02
CA GLN A 152 -3.96 -13.57 10.45
C GLN A 152 -2.65 -14.26 10.83
N ILE A 153 -1.79 -13.53 11.53
CA ILE A 153 -0.52 -14.00 12.06
C ILE A 153 -0.62 -14.15 13.58
N PHE A 154 -0.53 -15.39 14.07
CA PHE A 154 -0.67 -15.70 15.50
C PHE A 154 0.61 -15.45 16.32
N GLN A 155 1.77 -15.57 15.68
CA GLN A 155 3.08 -15.33 16.28
C GLN A 155 3.85 -14.30 15.44
N PRO A 156 3.40 -13.02 15.46
CA PRO A 156 3.96 -11.96 14.63
C PRO A 156 5.31 -11.44 15.14
N PHE A 157 5.83 -11.98 16.25
CA PHE A 157 7.10 -11.58 16.85
C PHE A 157 7.99 -12.80 17.11
N HIS A 158 9.30 -12.66 16.88
CA HIS A 158 10.34 -13.69 16.98
C HIS A 158 11.44 -13.30 17.98
N ILE A 159 12.29 -14.27 18.34
CA ILE A 159 13.28 -14.18 19.43
C ILE A 159 12.62 -13.64 20.70
N VAL A 160 11.63 -14.41 21.16
CA VAL A 160 10.83 -14.12 22.35
C VAL A 160 10.06 -12.80 22.28
N GLY A 161 10.13 -12.04 21.18
CA GLY A 161 9.41 -10.78 21.05
C GLY A 161 10.22 -9.53 20.76
N PHE A 162 11.52 -9.67 20.60
CA PHE A 162 12.41 -8.55 20.30
C PHE A 162 12.32 -8.09 18.85
N PHE A 163 11.89 -8.99 17.95
CA PHE A 163 11.82 -8.69 16.53
C PHE A 163 10.44 -9.00 15.98
N SER A 164 9.97 -8.16 15.09
CA SER A 164 8.81 -8.44 14.26
C SER A 164 9.15 -9.52 13.24
N ALA A 165 8.17 -10.36 12.93
CA ALA A 165 8.23 -11.28 11.79
C ALA A 165 8.23 -10.53 10.44
N PHE A 166 8.14 -9.20 10.48
CA PHE A 166 8.04 -8.32 9.33
C PHE A 166 9.13 -7.25 9.41
N PRO A 167 10.25 -7.42 8.70
CA PRO A 167 11.25 -6.36 8.57
C PRO A 167 10.62 -5.07 8.02
N SER A 168 11.10 -3.90 8.45
CA SER A 168 10.60 -2.60 7.98
C SER A 168 10.61 -2.47 6.45
N ASP A 169 11.58 -3.12 5.80
CA ASP A 169 11.84 -3.03 4.36
C ASP A 169 10.77 -3.69 3.49
N ILE A 170 10.00 -4.62 4.06
CA ILE A 170 8.89 -5.27 3.37
C ILE A 170 7.54 -4.63 3.68
N ILE A 171 7.46 -3.73 4.67
CA ILE A 171 6.22 -3.06 5.06
C ILE A 171 5.96 -1.90 4.10
N ASN A 172 4.73 -1.80 3.60
CA ASN A 172 4.22 -0.60 2.95
C ASN A 172 3.56 0.32 3.99
N THR A 173 2.64 -0.25 4.76
CA THR A 173 1.92 0.42 5.86
C THR A 173 1.59 -0.58 6.95
N ALA A 174 1.52 -0.11 8.21
CA ALA A 174 0.94 -0.85 9.32
C ALA A 174 -0.12 0.04 10.00
N ASP A 175 -1.38 -0.34 9.86
CA ASP A 175 -2.52 0.35 10.47
C ASP A 175 -2.82 -0.28 11.84
N VAL A 176 -2.66 0.50 12.90
CA VAL A 176 -2.91 0.09 14.28
C VAL A 176 -4.22 0.69 14.75
N TYR A 177 -5.20 -0.17 15.00
CA TYR A 177 -6.48 0.18 15.59
C TYR A 177 -6.46 -0.19 17.07
N ALA A 178 -6.36 0.81 17.94
CA ALA A 178 -6.49 0.62 19.39
C ALA A 178 -7.97 0.61 19.82
N GLY A 179 -8.83 -0.19 19.17
CA GLY A 179 -10.29 -0.13 19.31
C GLY A 179 -10.96 0.63 18.16
N GLY A 180 -12.30 0.69 18.16
CA GLY A 180 -13.08 1.39 17.12
C GLY A 180 -12.97 0.79 15.71
N TYR A 181 -12.39 -0.42 15.59
CA TYR A 181 -12.22 -1.12 14.33
C TYR A 181 -13.56 -1.69 13.84
N GLY A 182 -13.77 -1.66 12.52
CA GLY A 182 -15.02 -2.08 11.89
C GLY A 182 -15.34 -3.57 12.09
N SER A 183 -16.59 -3.94 11.84
CA SER A 183 -17.11 -5.32 12.00
C SER A 183 -16.33 -6.40 11.22
N LYS A 184 -15.57 -5.99 10.19
CA LYS A 184 -14.70 -6.88 9.39
C LYS A 184 -13.61 -7.57 10.23
N PHE A 185 -13.21 -7.00 11.37
CA PHE A 185 -12.15 -7.54 12.22
C PHE A 185 -12.71 -8.29 13.45
N GLY A 186 -13.82 -9.00 13.28
CA GLY A 186 -14.54 -9.67 14.38
C GLY A 186 -13.67 -10.53 15.30
N GLY A 187 -14.16 -10.76 16.53
CA GLY A 187 -13.60 -11.75 17.46
C GLY A 187 -12.40 -11.30 18.30
N ARG A 188 -12.02 -10.01 18.28
CA ARG A 188 -10.96 -9.45 19.13
C ARG A 188 -11.48 -8.31 19.97
N LEU A 189 -10.84 -8.12 21.14
CA LEU A 189 -11.33 -7.23 22.19
C LEU A 189 -10.40 -6.03 22.45
N SER A 190 -9.17 -6.05 21.95
CA SER A 190 -8.15 -5.04 22.27
C SER A 190 -7.74 -4.22 21.06
N SER A 191 -7.09 -4.83 20.07
CA SER A 191 -6.54 -4.10 18.93
C SER A 191 -6.45 -4.93 17.65
N VAL A 192 -6.30 -4.23 16.54
CA VAL A 192 -5.99 -4.79 15.22
C VAL A 192 -4.74 -4.09 14.70
N ILE A 193 -3.77 -4.87 14.24
CA ILE A 193 -2.55 -4.41 13.59
C ILE A 193 -2.60 -4.97 12.17
N ASP A 194 -2.98 -4.15 11.20
CA ASP A 194 -3.15 -4.55 9.80
C ASP A 194 -1.95 -4.11 8.97
N ILE A 195 -1.10 -5.06 8.60
CA ILE A 195 0.16 -4.82 7.89
C ILE A 195 -0.07 -5.11 6.42
N THR A 196 0.21 -4.13 5.58
CA THR A 196 0.26 -4.29 4.13
C THR A 196 1.71 -4.39 3.68
N ALA A 197 2.06 -5.46 2.99
CA ALA A 197 3.39 -5.62 2.42
C ALA A 197 3.59 -4.74 1.19
N ARG A 198 4.84 -4.44 0.86
CA ARG A 198 5.20 -3.81 -0.41
C ARG A 198 4.92 -4.75 -1.58
N THR A 199 4.28 -4.21 -2.61
CA THR A 199 4.13 -4.91 -3.88
C THR A 199 5.48 -5.04 -4.58
N GLY A 200 5.87 -6.28 -4.91
CA GLY A 200 7.11 -6.53 -5.64
C GLY A 200 7.13 -5.88 -7.04
N ASN A 201 8.32 -5.43 -7.47
CA ASN A 201 8.51 -4.90 -8.81
C ASN A 201 8.82 -6.04 -9.80
N LYS A 202 7.89 -6.34 -10.71
CA LYS A 202 8.04 -7.40 -11.73
C LYS A 202 8.95 -7.01 -12.91
N ARG A 203 9.38 -5.75 -13.00
CA ARG A 203 10.15 -5.20 -14.14
C ARG A 203 11.62 -4.97 -13.83
N ARG A 204 11.95 -4.68 -12.57
CA ARG A 204 13.33 -4.42 -12.14
C ARG A 204 13.64 -5.21 -10.89
N PHE A 205 14.79 -5.89 -10.91
CA PHE A 205 15.35 -6.51 -9.72
C PHE A 205 15.85 -5.41 -8.77
N VAL A 206 15.31 -5.41 -7.55
CA VAL A 206 15.74 -4.56 -6.45
C VAL A 206 15.94 -5.46 -5.24
N GLY A 207 17.01 -5.25 -4.49
CA GLY A 207 17.32 -6.00 -3.28
C GLY A 207 17.97 -5.11 -2.25
N ALA A 208 17.86 -5.51 -0.99
CA ALA A 208 18.55 -4.91 0.15
C ALA A 208 19.32 -6.02 0.87
N ALA A 209 20.47 -5.66 1.46
CA ALA A 209 21.25 -6.54 2.29
C ALA A 209 21.70 -5.77 3.52
N THR A 210 21.41 -6.32 4.70
CA THR A 210 21.78 -5.75 5.99
C THR A 210 22.70 -6.73 6.70
N LEU A 211 23.81 -6.24 7.23
CA LEU A 211 24.76 -7.01 8.03
C LEU A 211 24.72 -6.50 9.45
N ALA A 212 24.05 -7.24 10.33
CA ALA A 212 24.02 -6.97 11.76
C ALA A 212 24.95 -7.93 12.51
N PRO A 213 25.68 -7.46 13.53
CA PRO A 213 26.54 -8.32 14.36
C PRO A 213 25.78 -9.17 15.39
N PHE A 214 24.45 -9.07 15.44
CA PHE A 214 23.56 -9.83 16.32
C PHE A 214 22.26 -10.16 15.59
#